data_AF-A0A497Q892-F1
#
_entry.id   AF-A0A497Q892-F1
#
_cell.length_a   1.000
_cell.length_b   1.000
_cell.length_c   1.000
_cell.angle_alpha   90.00
_cell.angle_beta   90.00
_cell.angle_gamma   90.00
#
_symmetry.space_group_name_H-M   'P 1'
#
loop_
_entity.id
_entity.type
_entity.pdbx_description
1 polymer ?
#
loop_
_entity_poly.entity_id
_entity_poly.type
_entity_poly.pdbx_seq_one_letter_code
_entity_poly.pdbx_strand_id
1 'polypeptide(L)'
;MTLSVSVDEEKAVYEVRARGERFSGRKPFSRTMELVQFLRHPITRGVPYQWDGRLVTWNHHEDIDYANLTFLEPLVRRSGFFPNVHQCPHTCRELLTAKRGKRVTMVCRSVHNGFRVTFSGLPKRSQLRSWEGIDLSEDDLGLLTTCTELYDPQCKTVHPVDLDVSGVFEAPVHHAEQYPALYKALIHEAKIRAGVEPDYHEEEEVDEKEEEVEVGSMVAEGDVYRSRGVDVVSVQRNRHVTVCLESDMGDIAEVTVVKDVEALAEVSTYGEAIHEETVEQMVVRALRAYALSDEVLKHVKAEVVRTLHEEGVRFSEE
;
A
#
# COMPACT_ATOMS: atom_id res chain seq x y z
N MET A 1 12.59 -0.53 9.45
CA MET A 1 13.19 -1.85 9.09
C MET A 1 12.28 -2.44 8.05
N THR A 2 12.81 -2.99 6.96
CA THR A 2 11.98 -3.63 5.93
C THR A 2 12.00 -5.15 6.09
N LEU A 3 10.88 -5.77 5.74
CA LEU A 3 10.70 -7.21 5.68
C LEU A 3 10.41 -7.61 4.24
N SER A 4 11.05 -8.68 3.77
CA SER A 4 10.65 -9.37 2.54
C SER A 4 10.18 -10.78 2.85
N VAL A 5 9.05 -11.16 2.28
CA VAL A 5 8.39 -12.45 2.50
C VAL A 5 8.47 -13.24 1.22
N SER A 6 9.06 -14.43 1.30
CA SER A 6 9.25 -15.31 0.16
C SER A 6 8.97 -16.76 0.54
N VAL A 7 8.98 -17.66 -0.45
CA VAL A 7 8.86 -19.09 -0.23
C VAL A 7 10.21 -19.75 -0.44
N ASP A 8 10.69 -20.48 0.58
CA ASP A 8 11.79 -21.42 0.45
C ASP A 8 11.18 -22.77 0.03
N GLU A 9 11.24 -23.07 -1.27
CA GLU A 9 10.65 -24.28 -1.86
C GLU A 9 11.30 -25.57 -1.33
N GLU A 10 12.62 -25.55 -1.10
CA GLU A 10 13.37 -26.72 -0.63
C GLU A 10 12.95 -27.12 0.79
N LYS A 11 12.80 -26.13 1.68
CA LYS A 11 12.37 -26.36 3.07
C LYS A 11 10.86 -26.37 3.24
N ALA A 12 10.11 -25.97 2.21
CA ALA A 12 8.66 -25.78 2.24
C ALA A 12 8.20 -24.89 3.41
N VAL A 13 8.85 -23.72 3.55
CA VAL A 13 8.54 -22.70 4.56
C VAL A 13 8.44 -21.32 3.92
N TYR A 14 7.65 -20.45 4.51
CA TYR A 14 7.72 -19.03 4.25
C TYR A 14 8.99 -18.48 4.92
N GLU A 15 9.88 -17.85 4.17
CA GLU A 15 11.07 -17.18 4.71
C GLU A 15 10.81 -15.68 4.79
N VAL A 16 10.85 -15.14 6.00
CA VAL A 16 10.89 -13.69 6.21
C VAL A 16 12.33 -13.25 6.37
N ARG A 17 12.78 -12.32 5.55
CA ARG A 17 14.08 -11.68 5.65
C ARG A 17 13.89 -10.24 6.12
N ALA A 18 14.58 -9.87 7.18
CA ALA A 18 14.60 -8.50 7.69
C ALA A 18 15.88 -7.79 7.26
N ARG A 19 15.74 -6.54 6.82
CA ARG A 19 16.85 -5.63 6.53
C ARG A 19 16.61 -4.30 7.25
N GLY A 20 17.60 -3.89 8.03
CA GLY A 20 17.64 -2.57 8.67
C GLY A 20 19.09 -2.17 8.93
N GLU A 21 19.31 -0.89 9.23
CA GLU A 21 20.65 -0.29 9.35
C GLU A 21 21.64 -1.11 10.20
N ARG A 22 21.15 -1.70 11.29
CA ARG A 22 21.99 -2.46 12.24
C ARG A 22 21.51 -3.90 12.42
N PHE A 23 20.51 -4.36 11.67
CA PHE A 23 19.93 -5.68 11.84
C PHE A 23 19.67 -6.35 10.49
N SER A 24 20.14 -7.58 10.36
CA SER A 24 19.66 -8.50 9.32
C SER A 24 19.26 -9.79 10.00
N GLY A 25 18.11 -10.33 9.60
CA GLY A 25 17.52 -11.50 10.23
C GLY A 25 16.81 -12.36 9.20
N ARG A 26 16.73 -13.66 9.48
CA ARG A 26 15.93 -14.61 8.68
C ARG A 26 15.10 -15.47 9.61
N LYS A 27 13.81 -15.60 9.31
CA LYS A 27 12.89 -16.38 10.14
C LYS A 27 11.96 -17.22 9.27
N PRO A 28 12.01 -18.55 9.40
CA PRO A 28 11.12 -19.44 8.67
C PRO A 28 9.80 -19.65 9.40
N PHE A 29 8.71 -19.78 8.64
CA PHE A 29 7.38 -20.11 9.13
C PHE A 29 6.77 -21.24 8.29
N SER A 30 6.32 -22.31 8.94
CA SER A 30 5.66 -23.42 8.23
C SER A 30 4.16 -23.19 8.05
N ARG A 31 3.53 -22.49 9.01
CA ARG A 31 2.10 -22.19 9.03
C ARG A 31 1.82 -20.75 8.63
N THR A 32 0.80 -20.58 7.80
CA THR A 32 0.43 -19.27 7.25
C THR A 32 -0.07 -18.32 8.32
N MET A 33 -0.87 -18.79 9.28
CA MET A 33 -1.37 -17.90 10.34
C MET A 33 -0.26 -17.48 11.32
N GLU A 34 0.77 -18.31 11.53
CA GLU A 34 1.95 -17.92 12.33
C GLU A 34 2.74 -16.82 11.62
N LEU A 35 2.90 -16.94 10.29
CA LEU A 35 3.48 -15.88 9.46
C LEU A 35 2.66 -14.60 9.53
N VAL A 36 1.34 -14.66 9.29
CA VAL A 36 0.45 -13.49 9.34
C VAL A 36 0.52 -12.81 10.70
N GLN A 37 0.46 -13.56 11.80
CA GLN A 37 0.58 -13.01 13.15
C GLN A 37 1.94 -12.34 13.38
N PHE A 38 3.02 -12.94 12.85
CA PHE A 38 4.34 -12.34 12.89
C PHE A 38 4.35 -11.03 12.12
N LEU A 39 3.95 -11.01 10.85
CA LEU A 39 3.97 -9.81 9.99
C LEU A 39 3.12 -8.66 10.54
N ARG A 40 2.07 -8.99 11.30
CA ARG A 40 1.21 -8.03 12.01
C ARG A 40 1.85 -7.42 13.24
N HIS A 41 2.95 -7.97 13.74
CA HIS A 41 3.61 -7.41 14.90
C HIS A 41 4.36 -6.11 14.56
N PRO A 42 4.33 -5.12 15.45
CA PRO A 42 3.47 -5.06 16.62
C PRO A 42 2.07 -4.52 16.31
N ILE A 43 1.06 -5.19 16.86
CA ILE A 43 -0.35 -4.78 16.76
C ILE A 43 -0.57 -3.43 17.49
N THR A 44 0.23 -3.17 18.53
CA THR A 44 0.21 -1.94 19.30
C THR A 44 1.45 -1.11 18.99
N ARG A 45 1.25 0.16 18.58
CA ARG A 45 2.32 1.13 18.35
C ARG A 45 3.20 1.23 19.61
N GLY A 46 4.53 1.16 19.43
CA GLY A 46 5.52 1.29 20.51
C GLY A 46 5.92 0.00 21.22
N VAL A 47 5.36 -1.17 20.86
CA VAL A 47 5.81 -2.46 21.43
C VAL A 47 6.77 -3.13 20.46
N PRO A 48 8.10 -3.10 20.65
CA PRO A 48 9.00 -3.79 19.75
C PRO A 48 8.84 -5.32 19.81
N TYR A 49 9.10 -5.98 18.69
CA TYR A 49 9.21 -7.44 18.63
C TYR A 49 10.65 -7.87 18.97
N GLN A 50 10.80 -8.88 19.83
CA GLN A 50 12.11 -9.41 20.18
C GLN A 50 12.54 -10.49 19.18
N TRP A 51 13.55 -10.19 18.35
CA TRP A 51 14.13 -11.10 17.36
C TRP A 51 15.64 -11.21 17.59
N ASP A 52 16.11 -12.43 17.88
CA ASP A 52 17.54 -12.76 18.08
C ASP A 52 18.21 -11.84 19.11
N GLY A 53 17.49 -11.57 20.20
CA GLY A 53 17.95 -10.72 21.29
C GLY A 53 17.88 -9.22 21.03
N ARG A 54 17.37 -8.79 19.86
CA ARG A 54 17.19 -7.37 19.52
C ARG A 54 15.72 -7.00 19.43
N LEU A 55 15.45 -5.75 19.78
CA LEU A 55 14.13 -5.14 19.65
C LEU A 55 14.02 -4.53 18.26
N VAL A 56 13.03 -4.99 17.50
CA VAL A 56 12.79 -4.56 16.12
C VAL A 56 11.34 -4.12 15.93
N THR A 57 11.13 -3.14 15.08
CA THR A 57 9.82 -2.58 14.73
C THR A 57 9.72 -2.40 13.22
N TRP A 58 8.52 -2.61 12.69
CA TRP A 58 8.17 -2.34 11.30
C TRP A 58 6.71 -1.92 11.21
N ASN A 59 6.38 -1.18 10.17
CA ASN A 59 5.02 -0.79 9.81
C ASN A 59 4.42 -1.85 8.87
N HIS A 60 3.43 -2.60 9.35
CA HIS A 60 2.80 -3.66 8.56
C HIS A 60 2.00 -3.16 7.34
N HIS A 61 1.85 -1.84 7.16
CA HIS A 61 1.27 -1.22 5.97
C HIS A 61 2.29 -0.88 4.88
N GLU A 62 3.56 -0.68 5.22
CA GLU A 62 4.54 0.00 4.35
C GLU A 62 5.89 -0.74 4.27
N ASP A 63 6.28 -1.41 5.34
CA ASP A 63 7.63 -2.00 5.47
C ASP A 63 7.71 -3.46 4.99
N ILE A 64 6.65 -4.01 4.38
CA ILE A 64 6.59 -5.42 4.00
C ILE A 64 6.47 -5.57 2.49
N ASP A 65 7.47 -6.21 1.89
CA ASP A 65 7.43 -6.72 0.53
C ASP A 65 6.93 -8.18 0.53
N TYR A 66 5.82 -8.42 -0.16
CA TYR A 66 5.16 -9.73 -0.21
C TYR A 66 5.62 -10.62 -1.37
N ALA A 67 6.46 -10.13 -2.29
CA ALA A 67 6.76 -10.84 -3.54
C ALA A 67 5.46 -11.40 -4.19
N ASN A 68 5.38 -12.71 -4.42
CA ASN A 68 4.19 -13.38 -4.99
C ASN A 68 3.15 -13.84 -3.95
N LEU A 69 3.21 -13.33 -2.71
CA LEU A 69 2.34 -13.70 -1.59
C LEU A 69 1.34 -12.58 -1.24
N THR A 70 0.98 -11.74 -2.19
CA THR A 70 0.10 -10.58 -2.00
C THR A 70 -1.28 -10.96 -1.43
N PHE A 71 -1.74 -12.21 -1.64
CA PHE A 71 -2.99 -12.70 -1.04
C PHE A 71 -2.98 -12.68 0.50
N LEU A 72 -1.81 -12.55 1.14
CA LEU A 72 -1.67 -12.41 2.58
C LEU A 72 -1.87 -10.98 3.08
N GLU A 73 -1.64 -9.98 2.22
CA GLU A 73 -1.63 -8.58 2.61
C GLU A 73 -2.94 -8.13 3.28
N PRO A 74 -4.15 -8.49 2.77
CA PRO A 74 -5.38 -8.10 3.43
C PRO A 74 -5.51 -8.62 4.87
N LEU A 75 -5.03 -9.85 5.14
CA LEU A 75 -5.04 -10.43 6.49
C LEU A 75 -4.01 -9.79 7.42
N VAL A 76 -2.88 -9.32 6.88
CA VAL A 76 -1.87 -8.60 7.65
C VAL A 76 -2.37 -7.20 8.00
N ARG A 77 -2.93 -6.47 7.02
CA ARG A 77 -3.41 -5.10 7.23
C ARG A 77 -4.72 -5.02 8.01
N ARG A 78 -5.56 -6.05 7.95
CA ARG A 78 -6.85 -6.07 8.68
C ARG A 78 -7.14 -7.44 9.30
N SER A 79 -7.21 -7.46 10.63
CA SER A 79 -7.36 -8.66 11.46
C SER A 79 -8.61 -9.50 11.19
N GLY A 80 -9.67 -8.87 10.69
CA GLY A 80 -10.95 -9.47 10.35
C GLY A 80 -11.31 -9.22 8.88
N PHE A 81 -10.32 -9.27 7.99
CA PHE A 81 -10.60 -9.23 6.55
C PHE A 81 -11.39 -10.50 6.15
N PHE A 82 -12.68 -10.32 5.89
CA PHE A 82 -13.67 -11.38 5.60
C PHE A 82 -13.48 -12.70 6.39
N PRO A 83 -13.68 -12.70 7.72
CA PRO A 83 -13.31 -13.80 8.59
C PRO A 83 -14.02 -15.12 8.28
N ASN A 84 -15.15 -15.07 7.57
CA ASN A 84 -15.97 -16.22 7.23
C ASN A 84 -15.72 -16.78 5.83
N VAL A 85 -15.02 -16.04 4.96
CA VAL A 85 -14.88 -16.43 3.53
C VAL A 85 -13.49 -16.25 2.96
N HIS A 86 -12.62 -15.42 3.54
CA HIS A 86 -11.24 -15.32 3.12
C HIS A 86 -10.46 -16.48 3.74
N GLN A 87 -9.93 -17.34 2.88
CA GLN A 87 -9.21 -18.53 3.27
C GLN A 87 -7.87 -18.53 2.57
N CYS A 88 -6.82 -18.72 3.37
CA CYS A 88 -5.46 -18.90 2.89
C CYS A 88 -5.06 -20.38 3.02
N PRO A 89 -4.00 -20.82 2.32
CA PRO A 89 -3.42 -22.13 2.61
C PRO A 89 -3.07 -22.22 4.10
N HIS A 90 -3.26 -23.36 4.74
CA HIS A 90 -2.93 -23.52 6.16
C HIS A 90 -1.41 -23.55 6.40
N THR A 91 -0.67 -24.04 5.39
CA THR A 91 0.77 -24.23 5.45
C THR A 91 1.43 -23.81 4.14
N CYS A 92 2.73 -23.49 4.20
CA CYS A 92 3.53 -23.23 3.01
C CYS A 92 3.54 -24.43 2.05
N ARG A 93 3.58 -25.64 2.59
CA ARG A 93 3.47 -26.87 1.79
C ARG A 93 2.15 -26.95 1.02
N GLU A 94 1.04 -26.55 1.63
CA GLU A 94 -0.26 -26.53 0.94
C GLU A 94 -0.22 -25.57 -0.26
N LEU A 95 0.35 -24.37 -0.07
CA LEU A 95 0.58 -23.42 -1.16
C LEU A 95 1.45 -24.01 -2.28
N LEU A 96 2.59 -24.62 -1.94
CA LEU A 96 3.51 -25.22 -2.90
C LEU A 96 2.91 -26.38 -3.69
N THR A 97 1.96 -27.11 -3.09
CA THR A 97 1.23 -28.18 -3.79
C THR A 97 0.05 -27.68 -4.62
N ALA A 98 -0.30 -26.40 -4.50
CA ALA A 98 -1.38 -25.81 -5.27
C ALA A 98 -0.98 -25.71 -6.74
N LYS A 99 -1.94 -25.97 -7.64
CA LYS A 99 -1.68 -25.83 -9.07
C LYS A 99 -1.78 -24.37 -9.48
N ARG A 100 -0.99 -23.97 -10.47
CA ARG A 100 -1.22 -22.66 -11.10
C ARG A 100 -2.59 -22.66 -11.77
N GLY A 101 -3.45 -21.74 -11.34
CA GLY A 101 -4.76 -21.49 -11.91
C GLY A 101 -4.66 -20.64 -13.18
N LYS A 102 -5.77 -20.52 -13.91
CA LYS A 102 -5.88 -19.55 -15.00
C LYS A 102 -5.93 -18.14 -14.44
N ARG A 103 -5.47 -17.17 -15.23
CA ARG A 103 -5.67 -15.74 -14.97
C ARG A 103 -7.16 -15.43 -14.85
N VAL A 104 -7.52 -14.63 -13.86
CA VAL A 104 -8.90 -14.22 -13.57
C VAL A 104 -8.99 -12.71 -13.51
N THR A 105 -10.15 -12.16 -13.84
CA THR A 105 -10.38 -10.71 -13.75
C THR A 105 -11.29 -10.42 -12.58
N MET A 106 -10.82 -9.61 -11.64
CA MET A 106 -11.62 -9.06 -10.55
C MET A 106 -12.27 -7.76 -11.04
N VAL A 107 -13.57 -7.83 -11.28
CA VAL A 107 -14.39 -6.72 -11.77
C VAL A 107 -15.03 -6.02 -10.58
N CYS A 108 -14.61 -4.79 -10.35
CA CYS A 108 -15.05 -3.92 -9.27
C CYS A 108 -16.20 -3.03 -9.76
N ARG A 109 -17.29 -2.98 -9.00
CA ARG A 109 -18.45 -2.14 -9.30
C ARG A 109 -18.89 -1.36 -8.08
N SER A 110 -19.34 -0.14 -8.30
CA SER A 110 -20.06 0.66 -7.31
C SER A 110 -21.47 0.11 -7.11
N VAL A 111 -21.96 0.22 -5.88
CA VAL A 111 -23.34 -0.08 -5.46
C VAL A 111 -23.81 1.02 -4.51
N HIS A 112 -25.11 1.09 -4.23
CA HIS A 112 -25.74 2.23 -3.54
C HIS A 112 -25.01 2.74 -2.27
N ASN A 113 -24.34 1.86 -1.51
CA ASN A 113 -23.59 2.20 -0.29
C ASN A 113 -22.20 1.55 -0.21
N GLY A 114 -21.50 1.39 -1.34
CA GLY A 114 -20.15 0.83 -1.34
C GLY A 114 -19.76 0.19 -2.66
N PHE A 115 -19.03 -0.91 -2.58
CA PHE A 115 -18.53 -1.62 -3.76
C PHE A 115 -18.85 -3.11 -3.71
N ARG A 116 -18.76 -3.76 -4.86
CA ARG A 116 -18.85 -5.21 -4.98
C ARG A 116 -17.88 -5.69 -6.03
N VAL A 117 -17.25 -6.84 -5.77
CA VAL A 117 -16.38 -7.50 -6.74
C VAL A 117 -17.09 -8.68 -7.37
N THR A 118 -16.81 -8.95 -8.64
CA THR A 118 -17.19 -10.20 -9.32
C THR A 118 -15.99 -10.76 -10.06
N PHE A 119 -15.92 -12.07 -10.24
CA PHE A 119 -14.77 -12.71 -10.87
C PHE A 119 -15.12 -13.35 -12.20
N SER A 120 -14.45 -12.87 -13.25
CA SER A 120 -14.44 -13.52 -14.56
C SER A 120 -13.33 -14.56 -14.63
N GLY A 121 -13.59 -15.70 -15.28
CA GLY A 121 -12.59 -16.77 -15.47
C GLY A 121 -12.45 -17.78 -14.32
N LEU A 122 -13.04 -17.53 -13.15
CA LEU A 122 -13.01 -18.50 -12.04
C LEU A 122 -13.83 -19.77 -12.31
N PRO A 123 -13.36 -20.96 -11.88
CA PRO A 123 -14.17 -22.18 -11.89
C PRO A 123 -15.50 -22.02 -11.15
N LYS A 124 -16.56 -22.71 -11.59
CA LYS A 124 -17.88 -22.66 -10.94
C LYS A 124 -17.87 -23.09 -9.47
N ARG A 125 -16.96 -24.01 -9.12
CA ARG A 125 -16.80 -24.56 -7.77
C ARG A 125 -15.82 -23.75 -6.90
N SER A 126 -15.29 -22.64 -7.41
CA SER A 126 -14.30 -21.84 -6.69
C SER A 126 -14.91 -21.23 -5.43
N GLN A 127 -14.18 -21.30 -4.31
CA GLN A 127 -14.63 -20.66 -3.08
C GLN A 127 -14.49 -19.14 -3.14
N LEU A 128 -13.59 -18.60 -3.97
CA LEU A 128 -13.44 -17.15 -4.14
C LEU A 128 -14.74 -16.47 -4.61
N ARG A 129 -15.65 -17.24 -5.25
CA ARG A 129 -16.99 -16.76 -5.62
C ARG A 129 -17.85 -16.34 -4.42
N SER A 130 -17.57 -16.81 -3.21
CA SER A 130 -18.29 -16.34 -2.02
C SER A 130 -18.04 -14.88 -1.70
N TRP A 131 -16.99 -14.26 -2.26
CA TRP A 131 -16.74 -12.82 -2.11
C TRP A 131 -17.67 -11.98 -3.00
N GLU A 132 -18.25 -12.57 -4.05
CA GLU A 132 -19.10 -11.85 -5.02
C GLU A 132 -20.42 -11.34 -4.42
N GLY A 133 -20.81 -11.86 -3.25
CA GLY A 133 -22.02 -11.46 -2.52
C GLY A 133 -21.78 -10.48 -1.37
N ILE A 134 -20.55 -9.98 -1.21
CA ILE A 134 -20.18 -9.12 -0.08
C ILE A 134 -20.16 -7.66 -0.54
N ASP A 135 -20.85 -6.81 0.22
CA ASP A 135 -20.73 -5.36 0.07
C ASP A 135 -19.46 -4.88 0.76
N LEU A 136 -18.64 -4.18 0.00
CA LEU A 136 -17.30 -3.75 0.37
C LEU A 136 -17.32 -2.28 0.76
N SER A 137 -16.61 -1.93 1.83
CA SER A 137 -16.17 -0.55 2.02
C SER A 137 -15.08 -0.20 1.01
N GLU A 138 -14.76 1.09 0.93
CA GLU A 138 -13.62 1.59 0.17
C GLU A 138 -12.30 0.90 0.61
N ASP A 139 -12.07 0.77 1.92
CA ASP A 139 -10.89 0.09 2.44
C ASP A 139 -10.82 -1.39 2.03
N ASP A 140 -11.96 -2.08 2.03
CA ASP A 140 -12.02 -3.48 1.61
C ASP A 140 -11.70 -3.63 0.13
N LEU A 141 -12.24 -2.73 -0.70
CA LEU A 141 -11.91 -2.69 -2.13
C LEU A 141 -10.41 -2.42 -2.32
N GLY A 142 -9.88 -1.39 -1.65
CA GLY A 142 -8.48 -1.01 -1.71
C GLY A 142 -7.54 -2.17 -1.35
N LEU A 143 -7.80 -2.87 -0.25
CA LEU A 143 -7.02 -4.05 0.16
C LEU A 143 -7.13 -5.19 -0.85
N LEU A 144 -8.30 -5.45 -1.44
CA LEU A 144 -8.43 -6.48 -2.47
C LEU A 144 -7.57 -6.18 -3.70
N THR A 145 -7.49 -4.90 -4.09
CA THR A 145 -6.73 -4.53 -5.30
C THR A 145 -5.23 -4.76 -5.18
N THR A 146 -4.69 -4.90 -3.97
CA THR A 146 -3.28 -5.23 -3.79
C THR A 146 -2.97 -6.71 -4.08
N CYS A 147 -4.01 -7.55 -4.16
CA CYS A 147 -3.86 -8.98 -4.44
C CYS A 147 -3.62 -9.22 -5.93
N THR A 148 -2.36 -9.34 -6.34
CA THR A 148 -1.98 -9.77 -7.71
C THR A 148 -2.18 -11.27 -7.91
N GLU A 149 -2.22 -12.05 -6.84
CA GLU A 149 -2.58 -13.47 -6.83
C GLU A 149 -3.64 -13.78 -5.77
N LEU A 150 -4.48 -14.78 -6.04
CA LEU A 150 -5.48 -15.30 -5.11
C LEU A 150 -5.40 -16.81 -4.99
N TYR A 151 -5.40 -17.31 -3.75
CA TYR A 151 -5.48 -18.74 -3.46
C TYR A 151 -6.94 -19.20 -3.36
N ASP A 152 -7.30 -20.21 -4.15
CA ASP A 152 -8.57 -20.92 -4.05
C ASP A 152 -8.36 -22.23 -3.27
N PRO A 153 -8.77 -22.30 -1.99
CA PRO A 153 -8.62 -23.50 -1.16
C PRO A 153 -9.42 -24.70 -1.67
N GLN A 154 -10.58 -24.44 -2.28
CA GLN A 154 -11.50 -25.49 -2.74
C GLN A 154 -10.97 -26.16 -4.00
N CYS A 155 -10.37 -25.38 -4.91
CA CYS A 155 -9.73 -25.91 -6.11
C CYS A 155 -8.25 -26.27 -5.91
N LYS A 156 -7.64 -25.85 -4.80
CA LYS A 156 -6.19 -25.89 -4.55
C LYS A 156 -5.40 -25.27 -5.70
N THR A 157 -5.80 -24.06 -6.08
CA THR A 157 -5.21 -23.32 -7.20
C THR A 157 -4.82 -21.91 -6.79
N VAL A 158 -3.73 -21.39 -7.38
CA VAL A 158 -3.33 -19.98 -7.23
C VAL A 158 -3.57 -19.27 -8.55
N HIS A 159 -4.43 -18.27 -8.55
CA HIS A 159 -4.85 -17.52 -9.73
C HIS A 159 -4.16 -16.15 -9.78
N PRO A 160 -3.42 -15.82 -10.84
CA PRO A 160 -3.07 -14.43 -11.10
C PRO A 160 -4.32 -13.61 -11.41
N VAL A 161 -4.36 -12.37 -10.94
CA VAL A 161 -5.53 -11.49 -10.98
C VAL A 161 -5.24 -10.26 -11.84
N ASP A 162 -6.14 -9.98 -12.77
CA ASP A 162 -6.26 -8.67 -13.42
C ASP A 162 -7.35 -7.87 -12.73
N LEU A 163 -7.16 -6.55 -12.67
CA LEU A 163 -8.12 -5.64 -12.06
C LEU A 163 -8.91 -4.90 -13.14
N ASP A 164 -10.23 -4.89 -13.01
CA ASP A 164 -11.15 -4.09 -13.83
C ASP A 164 -11.96 -3.17 -12.90
N VAL A 165 -11.67 -1.87 -12.97
CA VAL A 165 -12.34 -0.83 -12.17
C VAL A 165 -13.34 0.00 -12.98
N SER A 166 -13.68 -0.44 -14.19
CA SER A 166 -14.60 0.30 -15.07
C SER A 166 -15.96 0.58 -14.43
N GLY A 167 -16.43 -0.26 -13.50
CA GLY A 167 -17.70 -0.07 -12.80
C GLY A 167 -17.61 0.80 -11.53
N VAL A 168 -16.45 1.30 -11.14
CA VAL A 168 -16.24 2.00 -9.86
C VAL A 168 -16.67 3.46 -9.93
N PHE A 169 -16.53 4.11 -11.09
CA PHE A 169 -16.78 5.55 -11.30
C PHE A 169 -18.22 6.04 -11.11
N GLU A 170 -19.19 5.17 -10.82
CA GLU A 170 -20.55 5.61 -10.47
C GLU A 170 -20.64 6.07 -9.00
N ALA A 171 -19.59 5.84 -8.20
CA ALA A 171 -19.41 6.39 -6.85
C ALA A 171 -17.96 6.88 -6.64
N PRO A 172 -17.74 8.01 -5.94
CA PRO A 172 -16.40 8.48 -5.62
C PRO A 172 -15.66 7.52 -4.69
N VAL A 173 -14.36 7.38 -4.91
CA VAL A 173 -13.41 6.66 -4.05
C VAL A 173 -12.51 7.73 -3.43
N HIS A 174 -12.80 8.13 -2.20
CA HIS A 174 -12.27 9.36 -1.60
C HIS A 174 -10.79 9.29 -1.16
N HIS A 175 -10.27 8.07 -1.00
CA HIS A 175 -8.97 7.72 -0.41
C HIS A 175 -8.22 6.67 -1.24
N ALA A 176 -8.47 6.63 -2.56
CA ALA A 176 -7.86 5.66 -3.47
C ALA A 176 -6.32 5.69 -3.41
N GLU A 177 -5.72 6.86 -3.15
CA GLU A 177 -4.28 7.08 -3.05
C GLU A 177 -3.60 6.24 -1.96
N GLN A 178 -4.35 5.78 -0.95
CA GLN A 178 -3.84 4.87 0.08
C GLN A 178 -3.61 3.45 -0.44
N TYR A 179 -4.11 3.15 -1.64
CA TYR A 179 -4.07 1.86 -2.30
C TYR A 179 -3.50 2.04 -3.72
N PRO A 180 -2.15 2.07 -3.87
CA PRO A 180 -1.51 2.43 -5.13
C PRO A 180 -2.00 1.64 -6.35
N ALA A 181 -2.32 0.36 -6.19
CA ALA A 181 -2.88 -0.48 -7.26
C ALA A 181 -4.28 -0.02 -7.71
N LEU A 182 -5.19 0.25 -6.76
CA LEU A 182 -6.52 0.81 -7.04
C LEU A 182 -6.39 2.19 -7.68
N TYR A 183 -5.54 3.04 -7.10
CA TYR A 183 -5.30 4.39 -7.59
C TYR A 183 -4.85 4.39 -9.05
N LYS A 184 -3.76 3.69 -9.38
CA LYS A 184 -3.24 3.56 -10.75
C LYS A 184 -4.31 3.04 -11.72
N ALA A 185 -5.11 2.05 -11.32
CA ALA A 185 -6.16 1.49 -12.15
C ALA A 185 -7.29 2.50 -12.43
N LEU A 186 -7.67 3.31 -11.44
CA LEU A 186 -8.65 4.39 -11.62
C LEU A 186 -8.11 5.46 -12.57
N ILE A 187 -6.84 5.87 -12.46
CA ILE A 187 -6.24 6.82 -13.41
C ILE A 187 -6.31 6.29 -14.84
N HIS A 188 -5.87 5.04 -15.03
CA HIS A 188 -5.86 4.41 -16.34
C HIS A 188 -7.26 4.35 -16.97
N GLU A 189 -8.27 3.96 -16.20
CA GLU A 189 -9.65 3.91 -16.68
C GLU A 189 -10.24 5.31 -16.95
N ALA A 190 -9.89 6.32 -16.13
CA ALA A 190 -10.27 7.71 -16.38
C ALA A 190 -9.69 8.23 -17.70
N LYS A 191 -8.42 7.92 -18.01
CA LYS A 191 -7.77 8.24 -19.29
C LYS A 191 -8.53 7.63 -20.48
N ILE A 192 -8.85 6.33 -20.39
CA ILE A 192 -9.65 5.64 -21.42
C ILE A 192 -10.99 6.33 -21.66
N ARG A 193 -11.72 6.65 -20.57
CA ARG A 193 -13.03 7.32 -20.65
C ARG A 193 -12.95 8.74 -21.22
N ALA A 194 -11.85 9.45 -20.94
CA ALA A 194 -11.57 10.76 -21.51
C ALA A 194 -11.12 10.70 -22.98
N GLY A 195 -10.97 9.50 -23.57
CA GLY A 195 -10.50 9.31 -24.93
C GLY A 195 -9.01 9.61 -25.10
N VAL A 196 -8.25 9.63 -23.99
CA VAL A 196 -6.79 9.73 -24.00
C VAL A 196 -6.24 8.31 -24.13
N GLU A 197 -5.41 8.05 -25.14
CA GLU A 197 -4.72 6.76 -25.24
C GLU A 197 -3.86 6.59 -23.98
N PRO A 198 -4.07 5.53 -23.18
CA PRO A 198 -3.21 5.27 -22.04
C PRO A 198 -1.81 4.95 -22.56
N ASP A 199 -0.80 5.66 -22.05
CA ASP A 199 0.58 5.40 -22.41
C ASP A 199 0.99 4.05 -21.81
N TYR A 200 0.99 3.00 -22.64
CA TYR A 200 1.47 1.67 -22.28
C TYR A 200 2.99 1.68 -22.27
N HIS A 201 3.59 2.38 -21.31
CA HIS A 201 4.96 2.06 -20.94
C HIS A 201 4.92 0.75 -20.15
N GLU A 202 5.19 -0.36 -20.85
CA GLU A 202 5.64 -1.60 -20.21
C GLU A 202 6.75 -1.20 -19.23
N GLU A 203 6.57 -1.52 -17.95
CA GLU A 203 7.62 -1.40 -16.94
C GLU A 203 8.78 -2.30 -17.41
N GLU A 204 9.73 -1.74 -18.16
CA GLU A 204 11.02 -2.40 -18.42
C GLU A 204 11.62 -2.71 -17.04
N GLU A 205 11.98 -3.98 -16.82
CA GLU A 205 12.76 -4.40 -15.66
C GLU A 205 14.02 -3.51 -15.57
N VAL A 206 13.96 -2.48 -14.73
CA VAL A 206 15.12 -1.66 -14.42
C VAL A 206 15.99 -2.49 -13.51
N ASP A 207 17.09 -2.97 -14.07
CA ASP A 207 18.20 -3.61 -13.36
C ASP A 207 18.73 -2.60 -12.31
N GLU A 208 18.24 -2.71 -11.08
CA GLU A 208 18.55 -1.80 -9.97
C GLU A 208 20.03 -1.93 -9.59
N LYS A 209 20.87 -1.08 -10.20
CA LYS A 209 22.08 -0.59 -9.54
C LYS A 209 21.67 0.59 -8.66
N GLU A 210 21.33 0.30 -7.42
CA GLU A 210 21.14 1.28 -6.35
C GLU A 210 22.39 2.18 -6.26
N GLU A 211 22.24 3.45 -6.64
CA GLU A 211 23.15 4.51 -6.23
C GLU A 211 22.70 4.94 -4.82
N GLU A 212 23.57 4.75 -3.84
CA GLU A 212 23.35 5.06 -2.43
C GLU A 212 23.01 6.55 -2.26
N VAL A 213 21.78 6.86 -1.90
CA VAL A 213 21.46 8.12 -1.22
C VAL A 213 21.42 7.82 0.27
N GLU A 214 22.47 8.21 0.97
CA GLU A 214 22.51 8.24 2.44
C GLU A 214 21.37 9.12 2.96
N VAL A 215 20.27 8.52 3.42
CA VAL A 215 19.27 9.20 4.24
C VAL A 215 19.63 8.93 5.69
N GLY A 216 20.30 9.90 6.30
CA GLY A 216 20.79 9.82 7.66
C GLY A 216 19.69 9.99 8.73
N SER A 217 19.80 9.12 9.73
CA SER A 217 19.62 9.36 11.17
C SER A 217 18.24 9.18 11.81
N MET A 218 18.25 8.19 12.72
CA MET A 218 17.40 7.93 13.87
C MET A 218 16.78 9.17 14.54
N VAL A 219 15.46 9.16 14.70
CA VAL A 219 14.72 10.05 15.61
C VAL A 219 14.74 9.45 17.02
N ALA A 220 15.31 10.17 17.99
CA ALA A 220 15.23 9.83 19.40
C ALA A 220 13.87 10.28 19.98
N GLU A 221 13.27 9.46 20.85
CA GLU A 221 12.05 9.84 21.58
C GLU A 221 12.35 11.02 22.51
N GLY A 222 11.78 12.20 22.20
CA GLY A 222 11.85 13.39 23.05
C GLY A 222 12.07 14.71 22.31
N ASP A 223 12.43 14.66 21.03
CA ASP A 223 12.79 15.87 20.28
C ASP A 223 11.57 16.61 19.72
N VAL A 224 11.55 17.93 19.93
CA VAL A 224 10.59 18.86 19.31
C VAL A 224 11.16 19.27 17.95
N TYR A 225 10.40 18.99 16.89
CA TYR A 225 10.78 19.32 15.52
C TYR A 225 10.08 20.59 15.05
N ARG A 226 10.78 21.38 14.23
CA ARG A 226 10.23 22.53 13.51
C ARG A 226 10.26 22.25 12.00
N SER A 227 9.29 22.77 11.27
CA SER A 227 9.33 22.74 9.81
C SER A 227 10.34 23.76 9.30
N ARG A 228 11.27 23.32 8.44
CA ARG A 228 12.24 24.18 7.75
C ARG A 228 11.76 24.58 6.35
N GLY A 229 10.87 23.79 5.75
CA GLY A 229 10.29 24.05 4.45
C GLY A 229 9.61 22.81 3.85
N VAL A 230 8.84 23.05 2.80
CA VAL A 230 8.23 22.01 1.96
C VAL A 230 8.87 22.10 0.59
N ASP A 231 9.45 21.00 0.13
CA ASP A 231 10.15 20.92 -1.15
C ASP A 231 9.50 19.86 -2.05
N VAL A 232 9.67 20.03 -3.36
CA VAL A 232 9.30 19.02 -4.35
C VAL A 232 10.57 18.30 -4.79
N VAL A 233 10.69 17.03 -4.41
CA VAL A 233 11.85 16.21 -4.77
C VAL A 233 11.45 15.29 -5.93
N SER A 234 12.25 15.33 -6.99
CA SER A 234 12.10 14.42 -8.13
C SER A 234 12.90 13.14 -7.87
N VAL A 235 12.22 12.01 -7.76
CA VAL A 235 12.84 10.69 -7.61
C VAL A 235 12.39 9.83 -8.78
N GLN A 236 13.35 9.33 -9.58
CA GLN A 236 13.09 8.41 -10.70
C GLN A 236 11.98 8.89 -11.66
N ARG A 237 11.99 10.18 -12.00
CA ARG A 237 10.99 10.91 -12.82
C ARG A 237 9.64 11.21 -12.16
N ASN A 238 9.34 10.63 -11.00
CA ASN A 238 8.15 10.99 -10.24
C ASN A 238 8.46 12.13 -9.27
N ARG A 239 7.56 13.11 -9.21
CA ARG A 239 7.66 14.21 -8.24
C ARG A 239 6.97 13.81 -6.95
N HIS A 240 7.64 14.07 -5.83
CA HIS A 240 7.12 13.82 -4.49
C HIS A 240 7.18 15.13 -3.71
N VAL A 241 6.18 15.38 -2.85
CA VAL A 241 6.26 16.47 -1.88
C VAL A 241 6.93 15.93 -0.62
N THR A 242 8.05 16.52 -0.25
CA THR A 242 8.76 16.23 0.99
C THR A 242 8.70 17.43 1.94
N VAL A 243 8.68 17.14 3.23
CA VAL A 243 8.74 18.14 4.28
C VAL A 243 10.07 17.95 5.00
N CYS A 244 10.85 19.03 5.05
CA CYS A 244 12.12 19.07 5.76
C CYS A 244 11.87 19.54 7.20
N LEU A 245 12.16 18.66 8.15
CA LEU A 245 12.04 18.91 9.58
C LEU A 245 13.42 19.07 10.21
N GLU A 246 13.55 19.98 11.17
CA GLU A 246 14.76 20.18 11.96
C GLU A 246 14.44 20.06 13.45
N SER A 247 15.18 19.22 14.19
CA SER A 247 15.06 19.11 15.63
C SER A 247 15.74 20.30 16.32
N ASP A 248 15.34 20.61 17.56
CA ASP A 248 16.05 21.62 18.38
C ASP A 248 17.53 21.24 18.64
N MET A 249 17.92 19.98 18.37
CA MET A 249 19.29 19.46 18.48
C MET A 249 20.07 19.54 17.15
N GLY A 250 19.43 20.01 16.07
CA GLY A 250 20.03 20.19 14.74
C GLY A 250 19.94 18.96 13.82
N ASP A 251 19.16 17.94 14.18
CA ASP A 251 18.92 16.78 13.32
C ASP A 251 17.92 17.12 12.23
N ILE A 252 18.23 16.76 10.98
CA ILE A 252 17.36 17.02 9.83
C ILE A 252 16.68 15.72 9.42
N ALA A 253 15.36 15.76 9.23
CA ALA A 253 14.57 14.67 8.69
C ALA A 253 13.81 15.13 7.44
N GLU A 254 13.99 14.42 6.33
CA GLU A 254 13.19 14.62 5.11
C GLU A 254 12.08 13.57 5.07
N VAL A 255 10.83 14.04 5.06
CA VAL A 255 9.66 13.16 5.13
C VAL A 255 8.82 13.33 3.88
N THR A 256 8.66 12.28 3.09
CA THR A 256 7.72 12.29 1.97
C THR A 256 6.28 12.27 2.48
N VAL A 257 5.53 13.33 2.19
CA VAL A 257 4.14 13.49 2.63
C VAL A 257 3.14 13.21 1.52
N VAL A 258 3.52 13.44 0.26
CA VAL A 258 2.71 13.11 -0.92
C VAL A 258 3.59 12.43 -1.95
N LYS A 259 3.14 11.29 -2.44
CA LYS A 259 3.84 10.54 -3.49
C LYS A 259 3.15 10.77 -4.83
N ASP A 260 3.96 10.85 -5.89
CA ASP A 260 3.49 10.89 -7.27
C ASP A 260 2.53 12.06 -7.53
N VAL A 261 3.08 13.27 -7.43
CA VAL A 261 2.36 14.53 -7.65
C VAL A 261 1.81 14.62 -9.07
N GLU A 262 2.50 14.04 -10.05
CA GLU A 262 2.05 14.01 -11.44
C GLU A 262 0.78 13.17 -11.58
N ALA A 263 0.73 11.98 -10.98
CA ALA A 263 -0.49 11.18 -10.91
C ALA A 263 -1.63 11.91 -10.18
N LEU A 264 -1.32 12.63 -9.10
CA LEU A 264 -2.30 13.44 -8.35
C LEU A 264 -2.87 14.58 -9.19
N ALA A 265 -2.03 15.28 -9.95
CA ALA A 265 -2.44 16.33 -10.87
C ALA A 265 -3.31 15.78 -12.01
N GLU A 266 -2.95 14.62 -12.56
CA GLU A 266 -3.75 13.94 -13.58
C GLU A 266 -5.15 13.55 -13.05
N VAL A 267 -5.25 12.97 -11.84
CA VAL A 267 -6.56 12.63 -11.25
C VAL A 267 -7.42 13.85 -11.07
N SER A 268 -6.87 14.93 -10.51
CA SER A 268 -7.62 16.16 -10.33
C SER A 268 -8.05 16.83 -11.66
N THR A 269 -7.37 16.49 -12.77
CA THR A 269 -7.65 17.05 -14.09
C THR A 269 -8.70 16.24 -14.86
N TYR A 270 -8.63 14.90 -14.79
CA TYR A 270 -9.48 14.00 -15.57
C TYR A 270 -10.58 13.31 -14.74
N GLY A 271 -10.47 13.32 -13.42
CA GLY A 271 -11.43 12.79 -12.46
C GLY A 271 -12.16 13.89 -11.68
N GLU A 272 -12.53 13.58 -10.44
CA GLU A 272 -13.12 14.56 -9.52
C GLU A 272 -12.01 15.40 -8.86
N ALA A 273 -12.32 16.66 -8.56
CA ALA A 273 -11.37 17.55 -7.92
C ALA A 273 -11.02 17.03 -6.50
N ILE A 274 -9.76 17.20 -6.10
CA ILE A 274 -9.28 16.63 -4.83
C ILE A 274 -9.75 17.53 -3.69
N HIS A 275 -10.29 16.95 -2.62
CA HIS A 275 -10.60 17.71 -1.42
C HIS A 275 -9.32 18.05 -0.66
N GLU A 276 -9.18 19.31 -0.20
CA GLU A 276 -8.03 19.73 0.61
C GLU A 276 -7.89 18.86 1.87
N GLU A 277 -9.01 18.44 2.46
CA GLU A 277 -9.02 17.54 3.62
C GLU A 277 -8.28 16.22 3.37
N THR A 278 -8.37 15.65 2.16
CA THR A 278 -7.66 14.42 1.80
C THR A 278 -6.15 14.64 1.90
N VAL A 279 -5.63 15.73 1.34
CA VAL A 279 -4.20 16.08 1.41
C VAL A 279 -3.78 16.38 2.85
N GLU A 280 -4.61 17.09 3.61
CA GLU A 280 -4.33 17.35 5.02
C GLU A 280 -4.18 16.07 5.84
N GLN A 281 -5.03 15.07 5.59
CA GLN A 281 -4.95 13.76 6.26
C GLN A 281 -3.68 13.00 5.87
N MET A 282 -3.23 13.07 4.61
CA MET A 282 -1.95 12.50 4.17
C MET A 282 -0.78 13.11 4.94
N VAL A 283 -0.75 14.43 5.06
CA VAL A 283 0.29 15.16 5.82
C VAL A 283 0.28 14.76 7.29
N VAL A 284 -0.89 14.71 7.93
CA VAL A 284 -1.02 14.29 9.34
C VAL A 284 -0.49 12.86 9.51
N ARG A 285 -0.85 11.95 8.60
CA ARG A 285 -0.44 10.55 8.68
C ARG A 285 1.06 10.37 8.50
N ALA A 286 1.67 11.07 7.54
CA ALA A 286 3.11 11.00 7.29
C ALA A 286 3.92 11.58 8.45
N LEU A 287 3.45 12.70 9.01
CA LEU A 287 4.18 13.44 10.06
C LEU A 287 3.85 12.96 11.47
N ARG A 288 2.94 11.99 11.66
CA ARG A 288 2.50 11.49 12.98
C ARG A 288 3.61 10.95 13.88
N ALA A 289 4.80 10.68 13.34
CA ALA A 289 5.96 10.18 14.08
C ALA A 289 6.81 11.32 14.67
N TYR A 290 6.62 12.54 14.19
CA TYR A 290 7.33 13.73 14.58
C TYR A 290 6.36 14.54 15.45
N ALA A 291 6.70 14.75 16.73
CA ALA A 291 5.83 15.42 17.70
C ALA A 291 5.71 16.93 17.41
N LEU A 292 5.09 17.28 16.28
CA LEU A 292 4.90 18.64 15.81
C LEU A 292 3.77 19.32 16.60
N SER A 293 3.90 20.63 16.81
CA SER A 293 2.80 21.42 17.37
C SER A 293 1.69 21.60 16.34
N ASP A 294 0.46 21.81 16.83
CA ASP A 294 -0.71 22.04 15.95
C ASP A 294 -0.52 23.26 15.03
N GLU A 295 0.19 24.29 15.49
CA GLU A 295 0.53 25.47 14.69
C GLU A 295 1.47 25.14 13.53
N VAL A 296 2.51 24.32 13.77
CA VAL A 296 3.45 23.87 12.74
C VAL A 296 2.74 22.95 11.76
N LEU A 297 1.93 22.00 12.26
CA LEU A 297 1.18 21.08 11.41
C LEU A 297 0.18 21.81 10.51
N LYS A 298 -0.50 22.84 11.03
CA LYS A 298 -1.39 23.70 10.23
C LYS A 298 -0.62 24.45 9.13
N HIS A 299 0.57 24.96 9.45
CA HIS A 299 1.41 25.63 8.46
C HIS A 299 1.87 24.69 7.35
N VAL A 300 2.37 23.50 7.71
CA VAL A 300 2.82 22.48 6.75
C VAL A 300 1.68 22.02 5.85
N LYS A 301 0.49 21.78 6.39
CA LYS A 301 -0.70 21.43 5.59
C LYS A 301 -0.99 22.47 4.51
N ALA A 302 -1.08 23.74 4.90
CA ALA A 302 -1.35 24.84 3.97
C ALA A 302 -0.26 24.98 2.91
N GLU A 303 1.00 24.77 3.30
CA GLU A 303 2.13 24.86 2.39
C GLU A 303 2.17 23.69 1.39
N VAL A 304 1.87 22.47 1.83
CA VAL A 304 1.73 21.29 0.94
C VAL A 304 0.59 21.48 -0.05
N VAL A 305 -0.58 21.97 0.39
CA VAL A 305 -1.71 22.26 -0.51
C VAL A 305 -1.32 23.31 -1.55
N ARG A 306 -0.66 24.40 -1.13
CA ARG A 306 -0.14 25.42 -2.05
C ARG A 306 0.83 24.84 -3.08
N THR A 307 1.80 24.04 -2.63
CA THR A 307 2.79 23.40 -3.50
C THR A 307 2.12 22.47 -4.52
N LEU A 308 1.14 21.66 -4.10
CA LEU A 308 0.39 20.81 -5.02
C LEU A 308 -0.42 21.61 -6.04
N HIS A 309 -1.02 22.72 -5.62
CA HIS A 309 -1.72 23.62 -6.53
C HIS A 309 -0.76 24.25 -7.57
N GLU A 310 0.45 24.62 -7.16
CA GLU A 310 1.52 25.12 -8.06
C GLU A 310 1.99 24.04 -9.04
N GLU A 311 2.02 22.78 -8.63
CA GLU A 311 2.32 21.62 -9.47
C GLU A 311 1.13 21.15 -10.34
N GLY A 312 0.00 21.87 -10.31
CA GLY A 312 -1.13 21.65 -11.22
C GLY A 312 -2.24 20.75 -10.68
N VAL A 313 -2.22 20.39 -9.39
CA VAL A 313 -3.32 19.68 -8.74
C VAL A 313 -4.51 20.62 -8.54
N ARG A 314 -5.70 20.21 -8.99
CA ARG A 314 -6.95 20.94 -8.81
C ARG A 314 -7.69 20.48 -7.56
N PHE A 315 -8.03 21.45 -6.72
CA PHE A 315 -8.83 21.21 -5.53
C PHE A 315 -10.29 21.57 -5.78
N SER A 316 -11.22 20.86 -5.12
CA SER A 316 -12.64 21.20 -5.13
C SER A 316 -12.85 22.51 -4.35
N GLU A 317 -13.55 23.49 -4.90
CA GLU A 317 -14.02 24.63 -4.11
C GLU A 317 -15.09 24.15 -3.10
N GLU A 318 -14.99 24.62 -1.85
CA GLU A 318 -16.03 24.41 -0.81
C GLU A 318 -17.40 25.00 -1.20
#